data_AF-A0A531MHG4-F1
#
_entry.id   AF-A0A531MHG4-F1
#
_cell.length_a   1.000
_cell.length_b   1.000
_cell.length_c   1.000
_cell.angle_alpha   90.00
_cell.angle_beta   90.00
_cell.angle_gamma   90.00
#
_symmetry.space_group_name_H-M   'P 1'
#
loop_
_entity.id
_entity.type
_entity.pdbx_description
1 polymer ?
#
loop_
_entity_poly.entity_id
_entity_poly.type
_entity_poly.pdbx_seq_one_letter_code
_entity_poly.pdbx_strand_id
1 'polypeptide(L)'
;MIPNTGSYRLANARLHQSLTPGLAAGYDNDGFALADIAVANGEISAISGHDAATTADAIDLGGRIVLPCFVDCHTHIDKGH
;
A
#
# COMPACT_ATOMS: atom_id res chain seq x y z
N MET A 1 7.85 8.60 8.49
CA MET A 1 9.03 8.53 7.61
C MET A 1 9.16 7.08 7.19
N ILE A 2 9.27 6.76 5.89
CA ILE A 2 9.35 5.36 5.41
C ILE A 2 10.82 4.94 5.39
N PRO A 3 11.19 3.79 5.97
CA PRO A 3 12.55 3.27 5.91
C PRO A 3 13.03 3.10 4.46
N ASN A 4 14.23 3.58 4.16
CA ASN A 4 14.86 3.45 2.84
C ASN A 4 15.73 2.19 2.71
N THR A 5 15.86 1.41 3.79
CA THR A 5 16.55 0.12 3.85
C THR A 5 15.80 -0.80 4.83
N GLY A 6 15.91 -2.12 4.63
CA GLY A 6 15.31 -3.11 5.52
C GLY A 6 13.85 -3.45 5.21
N SER A 7 13.19 -4.10 6.17
CA SER A 7 11.77 -4.48 6.09
C SER A 7 10.92 -3.50 6.86
N TYR A 8 9.74 -3.17 6.32
CA TYR A 8 8.76 -2.33 7.00
C TYR A 8 7.34 -2.77 6.64
N ARG A 9 6.38 -2.35 7.46
CA ARG A 9 4.95 -2.59 7.22
C ARG A 9 4.22 -1.26 7.13
N LEU A 10 3.41 -1.10 6.09
CA LEU A 10 2.39 -0.06 6.02
C LEU A 10 1.10 -0.69 6.55
N ALA A 11 0.55 -0.18 7.64
CA ALA A 11 -0.67 -0.71 8.23
C ALA A 11 -1.87 0.19 7.95
N ASN A 12 -3.07 -0.38 8.03
CA ASN A 12 -4.34 0.36 7.97
C ASN A 12 -4.45 1.19 6.67
N ALA A 13 -4.06 0.59 5.55
CA ALA A 13 -4.18 1.16 4.22
C ALA A 13 -5.56 0.84 3.63
N ARG A 14 -6.12 1.73 2.80
CA ARG A 14 -7.26 1.39 1.93
C ARG A 14 -6.75 0.96 0.56
N LEU A 15 -7.10 -0.27 0.17
CA LEU A 15 -6.80 -0.84 -1.14
C LEU A 15 -8.10 -1.15 -1.89
N HIS A 16 -8.15 -0.81 -3.17
CA HIS A 16 -9.30 -1.14 -4.01
C HIS A 16 -9.19 -2.58 -4.55
N GLN A 17 -10.31 -3.28 -4.63
CA GLN A 17 -10.37 -4.68 -5.10
C GLN A 17 -9.80 -4.88 -6.51
N SER A 18 -9.86 -3.87 -7.39
CA SER A 18 -9.30 -3.96 -8.74
C SER A 18 -7.77 -4.03 -8.77
N LEU A 19 -7.11 -3.64 -7.69
CA LEU A 19 -5.64 -3.66 -7.54
C LEU A 19 -5.16 -4.89 -6.78
N THR A 20 -6.06 -5.60 -6.10
CA THR A 20 -5.74 -6.71 -5.20
C THR A 20 -6.66 -7.92 -5.42
N PRO A 21 -6.72 -8.45 -6.66
CA PRO A 21 -7.57 -9.60 -6.95
C PRO A 21 -7.21 -10.79 -6.05
N GLY A 22 -8.20 -11.34 -5.35
CA GLY A 22 -8.02 -12.48 -4.45
C GLY A 22 -7.61 -12.12 -3.01
N LEU A 23 -7.49 -10.84 -2.66
CA LEU A 23 -7.28 -10.43 -1.27
C LEU A 23 -8.53 -10.77 -0.43
N ALA A 24 -8.33 -11.61 0.58
CA ALA A 24 -9.35 -11.98 1.56
C ALA A 24 -9.52 -10.86 2.60
N ALA A 25 -10.45 -9.95 2.35
CA ALA A 25 -10.82 -8.86 3.25
C ALA A 25 -12.29 -8.45 3.06
N GLY A 26 -12.83 -7.68 4.01
CA GLY A 26 -14.13 -7.04 3.86
C GLY A 26 -14.01 -5.77 3.01
N TYR A 27 -14.81 -5.66 1.96
CA TYR A 27 -14.87 -4.48 1.09
C TYR A 27 -16.09 -3.62 1.43
N ASP A 28 -15.91 -2.30 1.39
CA ASP A 28 -17.01 -1.35 1.47
C ASP A 28 -17.75 -1.19 0.13
N ASN A 29 -18.79 -0.35 0.12
CA ASN A 29 -19.61 -0.10 -1.07
C ASN A 29 -18.84 0.54 -2.25
N ASP A 30 -17.70 1.15 -1.96
CA ASP A 30 -16.82 1.77 -2.96
C ASP A 30 -15.71 0.79 -3.42
N GLY A 31 -15.74 -0.46 -2.94
CA GLY A 31 -14.80 -1.51 -3.34
C GLY A 31 -13.44 -1.45 -2.63
N PHE A 32 -13.33 -0.74 -1.50
CA PHE A 32 -12.11 -0.65 -0.71
C PHE A 32 -12.12 -1.58 0.51
N ALA A 33 -10.96 -2.18 0.80
CA ALA A 33 -10.71 -2.91 2.03
C ALA A 33 -9.58 -2.27 2.84
N LEU A 34 -9.64 -2.42 4.16
CA LEU A 34 -8.49 -2.14 5.03
C LEU A 34 -7.49 -3.29 4.93
N ALA A 35 -6.22 -2.94 4.69
CA ALA A 35 -5.15 -3.89 4.46
C ALA A 35 -3.82 -3.42 5.08
N ASP A 36 -2.95 -4.39 5.31
CA ASP A 36 -1.56 -4.18 5.67
C ASP A 36 -0.65 -4.66 4.54
N ILE A 37 0.42 -3.90 4.26
CA ILE A 37 1.39 -4.16 3.20
C ILE A 37 2.75 -4.33 3.84
N ALA A 38 3.32 -5.52 3.72
CA ALA A 38 4.70 -5.78 4.11
C ALA A 38 5.63 -5.51 2.92
N VAL A 39 6.71 -4.78 3.18
CA VAL A 39 7.77 -4.50 2.22
C VAL A 39 9.07 -5.05 2.78
N ALA A 40 9.81 -5.79 1.96
CA ALA A 40 11.14 -6.28 2.28
C ALA A 40 12.04 -6.14 1.05
N ASN A 41 13.25 -5.62 1.24
CA ASN A 41 14.23 -5.48 0.16
C ASN A 41 13.72 -4.69 -1.06
N GLY A 42 12.84 -3.71 -0.84
CA GLY A 42 12.24 -2.92 -1.92
C GLY A 42 11.08 -3.58 -2.66
N GLU A 43 10.64 -4.76 -2.25
CA GLU A 43 9.53 -5.50 -2.85
C GLU A 43 8.36 -5.68 -1.88
N ILE A 44 7.14 -5.78 -2.41
CA ILE A 44 5.95 -6.14 -1.63
C ILE A 44 6.06 -7.63 -1.30
N SER A 45 6.32 -7.96 -0.04
CA SER A 45 6.48 -9.34 0.42
C SER A 45 5.16 -9.98 0.84
N ALA A 46 4.18 -9.18 1.28
CA ALA A 46 2.83 -9.65 1.57
C ALA A 46 1.80 -8.51 1.53
N ILE A 47 0.56 -8.86 1.20
CA ILE A 47 -0.63 -8.03 1.40
C ILE A 47 -1.64 -8.89 2.16
N SER A 48 -2.17 -8.39 3.26
CA SER A 48 -3.19 -9.06 4.08
C SER A 48 -4.27 -8.09 4.49
N GLY A 49 -5.46 -8.60 4.88
CA GLY A 49 -6.44 -7.78 5.58
C GLY A 49 -5.83 -7.14 6.83
N HIS A 50 -6.29 -5.94 7.18
CA HIS A 50 -5.74 -5.19 8.32
C HIS A 50 -6.00 -5.92 9.64
N ASP A 51 -4.94 -6.11 10.44
CA ASP A 51 -5.02 -6.63 11.80
C ASP A 51 -4.42 -5.63 12.81
N ALA A 52 -5.29 -5.00 13.58
CA ALA A 52 -4.93 -4.00 14.59
C ALA A 52 -3.94 -4.56 15.65
N ALA A 53 -3.94 -5.87 15.90
CA ALA A 53 -3.03 -6.51 16.85
C ALA A 53 -1.56 -6.57 16.35
N THR A 54 -1.33 -6.37 15.05
CA THR A 54 0.01 -6.52 14.41
C THR A 54 0.73 -5.19 14.15
N THR A 55 0.28 -4.10 14.78
CA THR A 55 0.69 -2.72 14.45
C THR A 55 1.93 -2.21 15.21
N ALA A 56 2.48 -2.98 16.15
CA ALA A 56 3.46 -2.48 17.13
C ALA A 56 4.75 -1.88 16.55
N ASP A 57 5.10 -2.16 15.28
CA ASP A 57 6.24 -1.56 14.57
C ASP A 57 5.88 -1.13 13.14
N ALA A 58 4.59 -0.91 12.88
CA ALA A 58 4.07 -0.55 11.57
C ALA A 58 3.91 0.97 11.40
N ILE A 59 4.03 1.43 10.15
CA ILE A 59 3.66 2.78 9.77
C ILE A 59 2.15 2.79 9.55
N ASP A 60 1.41 3.29 10.53
CA ASP A 60 -0.04 3.45 10.43
C ASP A 60 -0.38 4.54 9.40
N LEU A 61 -1.10 4.15 8.35
CA LEU A 61 -1.56 5.07 7.32
C LEU A 61 -2.89 5.74 7.66
N GLY A 62 -3.57 5.36 8.73
CA GLY A 62 -4.79 6.00 9.22
C GLY A 62 -5.98 5.88 8.26
N GLY A 63 -6.08 4.77 7.53
CA GLY A 63 -7.13 4.56 6.54
C GLY A 63 -6.95 5.33 5.23
N ARG A 64 -5.76 5.86 4.94
CA ARG A 64 -5.47 6.51 3.66
C ARG A 64 -5.41 5.51 2.51
N ILE A 65 -5.74 5.97 1.32
CA ILE A 65 -5.69 5.17 0.09
C ILE A 65 -4.25 4.98 -0.35
N VAL A 66 -3.89 3.75 -0.70
CA VAL A 66 -2.63 3.41 -1.35
C VAL A 66 -2.93 2.94 -2.77
N LEU A 67 -2.21 3.51 -3.73
CA LEU A 67 -2.23 3.14 -5.13
C LEU A 67 -0.81 2.71 -5.55
N PRO A 68 -0.66 1.85 -6.57
CA PRO A 68 0.60 1.74 -7.28
C PRO A 68 1.08 3.13 -7.71
N CYS A 69 2.39 3.35 -7.67
CA CYS A 69 2.97 4.58 -8.18
C CYS A 69 2.55 4.75 -9.65
N PHE A 70 2.07 5.93 -10.01
CA PHE A 70 1.67 6.21 -11.38
C PHE A 70 2.88 6.20 -12.29
N VAL A 71 2.74 5.54 -13.44
CA VAL A 71 3.75 5.50 -14.49
C VAL A 71 3.41 6.62 -15.47
N ASP A 72 4.27 7.64 -15.53
CA ASP A 72 4.24 8.60 -16.63
C ASP A 72 4.89 7.97 -17.86
N CYS A 73 4.05 7.60 -18.84
CA CYS A 73 4.50 6.91 -20.04
C CYS A 73 5.19 7.83 -21.04
N HIS A 74 5.02 9.16 -20.91
CA HIS A 74 5.56 10.09 -21.91
C HIS A 74 5.83 11.45 -21.29
N THR A 75 7.09 11.67 -20.92
CA THR A 75 7.59 12.95 -20.44
C THR A 75 8.67 13.48 -21.39
N HIS A 76 8.56 14.75 -21.77
CA HIS A 76 9.70 15.48 -22.34
C HIS A 76 10.56 16.02 -21.21
N ILE A 77 11.51 15.21 -20.74
CA ILE A 77 12.33 15.54 -19.56
C ILE A 77 13.20 16.79 -19.77
N ASP A 78 13.58 17.09 -21.01
CA ASP A 78 14.36 18.27 -21.38
C ASP A 78 13.54 19.57 -21.43
N LYS A 79 12.22 19.49 -21.26
CA LYS A 79 11.29 20.63 -21.28
C LYS A 79 10.66 20.92 -19.91
N GLY A 80 11.07 20.20 -18.86
CA GLY A 80 10.73 20.55 -17.49
C GLY A 80 11.45 21.83 -17.10
N HIS A 81 10.70 22.89 -16.77
CA HIS A 81 11.22 24.11 -16.18
C HIS A 81 11.53 23.93 -14.69
#